data_AF-A0A2B4RBC6-F1
#
_entry.id   AF-A0A2B4RBC6-F1
#
_cell.length_a   1.000
_cell.length_b   1.000
_cell.length_c   1.000
_cell.angle_alpha   90.00
_cell.angle_beta   90.00
_cell.angle_gamma   90.00
#
_symmetry.space_group_name_H-M   'P 1'
#
loop_
_entity.id
_entity.type
_entity.pdbx_description
1 polymer ?
#
loop_
_entity_poly.entity_id
_entity_poly.type
_entity_poly.pdbx_seq_one_letter_code
_entity_poly.pdbx_strand_id
1 'polypeptide(L)'
;MSPEPLLITGDFNIHVDVHTDSDASRFQDLLSSMGLQQHVDKSTHISGHTLDLMITRCSDSFLTAKPMTDYLFSDHFTVLCDLALSKPSPKNEQISYRKLKAIKIEDFKQDLSTSELCNYSPDSLNDLVECYNDTLSQVLERHAPLRSKVIRSRPLVPWFNEDIKNARREKRKAERKWRRSGKHDDMLSYKKIKNTTNRLMNEARSQYYHDFINDNSSNQKKLFAAANTLLNQRKKNTVLPPCDDKLELADRMGSYFVQKITDIGTRLDVMAQDLSTDPLLNCTLSPTPKFSKFTALSELEVRKLIEGSAKKSCSFDPMPTSLVFSCIDVLLPVITKMINLSLVDGVFADVWKCALVKPLLKKAGLDPLLSNYRPVSNLPYISKLTEKAVYNQLHLHMIDNSVYPEMQSSYRKGHSTETALLRVVNDILMKMNSQEVTLLVMLDLSAAFDTVNHDILIKRLHEELGIADSALSWFESYLHNRMQKVDIEGSISNPFDLGCGVPQGSCLGPILFIIYASKLFKIIEHELPCAHCYADDTQLYLSFKPNTTSQDQALQAMENCIGKIRKWMIHDRLLINDSKTELILIGSKQQLSKLQPISISVGNSIYLDENKT
;
A
#
# COMPACT_ATOMS: atom_id res chain seq x y z
N MET A 1 -27.69 -27.04 -0.76
CA MET A 1 -26.52 -27.49 -1.57
C MET A 1 -26.27 -26.47 -2.66
N SER A 2 -25.01 -26.20 -3.03
CA SER A 2 -24.69 -25.28 -4.14
C SER A 2 -25.37 -25.76 -5.43
N PRO A 3 -26.01 -24.87 -6.21
CA PRO A 3 -26.61 -25.20 -7.51
C PRO A 3 -25.57 -25.54 -8.59
N GLU A 4 -24.28 -25.36 -8.30
CA GLU A 4 -23.21 -25.70 -9.22
C GLU A 4 -23.01 -27.22 -9.33
N PRO A 5 -22.70 -27.74 -10.55
CA PRO A 5 -22.41 -29.15 -10.76
C PRO A 5 -21.21 -29.62 -9.92
N LEU A 6 -21.31 -30.80 -9.32
CA LEU A 6 -20.23 -31.40 -8.51
C LEU A 6 -19.55 -32.53 -9.27
N LEU A 7 -18.24 -32.38 -9.46
CA LEU A 7 -17.36 -33.43 -9.97
C LEU A 7 -16.18 -33.62 -9.01
N ILE A 8 -16.03 -34.84 -8.48
CA ILE A 8 -14.89 -35.24 -7.66
C ILE A 8 -14.10 -36.30 -8.44
N THR A 9 -12.80 -36.09 -8.61
CA THR A 9 -11.93 -37.00 -9.37
C THR A 9 -10.58 -37.16 -8.68
N GLY A 10 -9.99 -38.34 -8.76
CA GLY A 10 -8.62 -38.58 -8.32
C GLY A 10 -8.41 -40.02 -7.87
N ASP A 11 -7.19 -40.30 -7.43
CA ASP A 11 -6.82 -41.55 -6.78
C ASP A 11 -7.22 -41.51 -5.30
N PHE A 12 -8.12 -42.41 -4.89
CA PHE A 12 -8.60 -42.49 -3.52
C PHE A 12 -7.83 -43.50 -2.66
N ASN A 13 -6.89 -44.25 -3.24
CA ASN A 13 -6.15 -45.33 -2.56
C ASN A 13 -7.06 -46.34 -1.84
N ILE A 14 -8.30 -46.52 -2.34
CA ILE A 14 -9.28 -47.49 -1.86
C ILE A 14 -9.61 -48.41 -3.02
N HIS A 15 -9.53 -49.72 -2.80
CA HIS A 15 -9.95 -50.73 -3.78
C HIS A 15 -11.47 -50.81 -3.85
N VAL A 16 -12.10 -49.81 -4.46
CA VAL A 16 -13.57 -49.67 -4.50
C VAL A 16 -14.24 -50.85 -5.20
N ASP A 17 -13.52 -51.59 -6.03
CA ASP A 17 -13.95 -52.84 -6.67
C ASP A 17 -14.07 -54.04 -5.70
N VAL A 18 -13.44 -53.98 -4.53
CA VAL A 18 -13.39 -55.10 -3.58
C VAL A 18 -14.50 -54.95 -2.53
N HIS A 19 -15.68 -55.50 -2.81
CA HIS A 19 -16.85 -55.39 -1.92
C HIS A 19 -16.68 -56.06 -0.53
N THR A 20 -15.72 -56.96 -0.38
CA THR A 20 -15.39 -57.60 0.90
C THR A 20 -14.49 -56.74 1.79
N ASP A 21 -13.94 -55.65 1.26
CA ASP A 21 -13.12 -54.71 2.00
C ASP A 21 -14.02 -53.75 2.81
N SER A 22 -13.72 -53.62 4.11
CA SER A 22 -14.55 -52.82 5.02
C SER A 22 -14.50 -51.33 4.70
N ASP A 23 -13.37 -50.84 4.20
CA ASP A 23 -13.18 -49.43 3.88
C ASP A 23 -13.85 -49.09 2.55
N ALA A 24 -13.78 -49.99 1.56
CA ALA A 24 -14.55 -49.87 0.32
C ALA A 24 -16.07 -49.86 0.57
N SER A 25 -16.56 -50.75 1.45
CA SER A 25 -17.98 -50.82 1.81
C SER A 25 -18.45 -49.53 2.51
N ARG A 26 -17.73 -49.07 3.54
CA ARG A 26 -18.03 -47.81 4.24
C ARG A 26 -17.99 -46.60 3.30
N PHE A 27 -17.06 -46.59 2.35
CA PHE A 27 -16.93 -45.52 1.38
C PHE A 27 -18.13 -45.49 0.41
N GLN A 28 -18.58 -46.64 -0.10
CA GLN A 28 -19.77 -46.74 -0.95
C GLN A 28 -21.06 -46.33 -0.21
N ASP A 29 -21.19 -46.72 1.06
CA ASP A 29 -22.31 -46.29 1.91
C ASP A 29 -22.32 -44.78 2.12
N LEU A 30 -21.14 -44.18 2.35
CA LEU A 30 -20.99 -42.74 2.48
C LEU A 30 -21.42 -42.01 1.20
N LEU A 31 -20.96 -42.47 0.03
CA LEU A 31 -21.36 -41.88 -1.25
C LEU A 31 -22.88 -41.94 -1.43
N SER A 32 -23.46 -43.11 -1.17
CA SER A 32 -24.91 -43.33 -1.27
C SER A 32 -25.70 -42.43 -0.32
N SER A 33 -25.26 -42.30 0.94
CA SER A 33 -25.91 -41.44 1.94
C SER A 33 -25.89 -39.95 1.58
N MET A 34 -24.88 -39.53 0.80
CA MET A 34 -24.71 -38.15 0.34
C MET A 34 -25.32 -37.90 -1.04
N GLY A 35 -26.03 -38.88 -1.62
CA GLY A 35 -26.58 -38.79 -2.97
C GLY A 35 -25.50 -38.66 -4.05
N LEU A 36 -24.36 -39.29 -3.84
CA LEU A 36 -23.22 -39.34 -4.77
C LEU A 36 -23.13 -40.71 -5.42
N GLN A 37 -22.66 -40.74 -6.66
CA GLN A 37 -22.43 -41.96 -7.42
C GLN A 37 -21.05 -41.93 -8.06
N GLN A 38 -20.36 -43.07 -8.00
CA GLN A 38 -19.09 -43.31 -8.68
C GLN A 38 -19.37 -43.91 -10.07
N HIS A 39 -18.58 -43.52 -11.07
CA HIS A 39 -18.83 -43.86 -12.48
C HIS A 39 -17.80 -44.78 -13.14
N VAL A 40 -16.66 -45.06 -12.50
CA VAL A 40 -15.56 -45.83 -13.10
C VAL A 40 -15.76 -47.32 -12.83
N ASP A 41 -16.12 -48.10 -13.85
CA ASP A 41 -16.46 -49.51 -13.71
C ASP A 41 -15.34 -50.48 -14.17
N LYS A 42 -14.18 -49.95 -14.56
CA LYS A 42 -13.01 -50.72 -14.99
C LYS A 42 -11.83 -50.47 -14.06
N SER A 43 -10.96 -51.48 -13.96
CA SER A 43 -9.66 -51.32 -13.30
C SER A 43 -8.95 -50.07 -13.81
N THR A 44 -8.41 -49.29 -12.89
CA THR A 44 -7.57 -48.12 -13.15
C THR A 44 -6.13 -48.35 -12.74
N HIS A 45 -5.77 -49.57 -12.33
CA HIS A 45 -4.40 -49.95 -11.97
C HIS A 45 -3.95 -51.24 -12.68
N ILE A 46 -2.65 -51.40 -12.94
CA ILE A 46 -2.08 -52.62 -13.57
C ILE A 46 -2.32 -53.88 -12.75
N SER A 47 -2.50 -53.74 -11.44
CA SER A 47 -2.84 -54.85 -10.51
C SER A 47 -4.31 -55.27 -10.57
N GLY A 48 -5.15 -54.63 -11.38
CA GLY A 48 -6.55 -55.02 -11.57
C GLY A 48 -7.58 -54.29 -10.70
N HIS A 49 -7.17 -53.27 -9.94
CA HIS A 49 -8.04 -52.53 -9.01
C HIS A 49 -8.49 -51.18 -9.53
N THR A 50 -9.60 -50.68 -8.99
CA THR A 50 -10.19 -49.37 -9.30
C THR A 50 -9.86 -48.38 -8.17
N LEU A 51 -8.79 -47.60 -8.36
CA LEU A 51 -8.28 -46.60 -7.41
C LEU A 51 -8.64 -45.17 -7.83
N ASP A 52 -8.52 -44.86 -9.11
CA ASP A 52 -8.95 -43.59 -9.69
C ASP A 52 -10.46 -43.55 -9.89
N LEU A 53 -11.14 -42.68 -9.15
CA LEU A 53 -12.59 -42.56 -9.14
C LEU A 53 -13.05 -41.28 -9.83
N MET A 54 -14.28 -41.33 -10.34
CA MET A 54 -15.02 -40.18 -10.83
C MET A 54 -16.40 -40.20 -10.19
N ILE A 55 -16.70 -39.20 -9.38
CA ILE A 55 -17.89 -39.14 -8.53
C ILE A 55 -18.68 -37.87 -8.84
N THR A 56 -19.98 -38.02 -9.05
CA THR A 56 -20.91 -36.89 -9.23
C THR A 56 -22.08 -37.01 -8.25
N ARG A 57 -22.88 -35.95 -8.11
CA ARG A 57 -24.21 -36.10 -7.52
C ARG A 57 -25.09 -36.94 -8.45
N CYS A 58 -26.00 -37.71 -7.87
CA CYS A 58 -27.01 -38.46 -8.62
C CYS A 58 -27.97 -37.52 -9.38
N SER A 59 -28.12 -36.26 -8.93
CA SER A 59 -28.94 -35.23 -9.57
C SER A 59 -28.28 -34.55 -10.78
N ASP A 60 -26.98 -34.71 -10.95
CA ASP A 60 -26.22 -33.98 -11.96
C ASP A 60 -26.13 -34.78 -13.28
N SER A 61 -26.45 -34.15 -14.41
CA SER A 61 -26.53 -34.79 -15.73
C SER A 61 -25.50 -34.24 -16.75
N PHE A 62 -24.39 -33.67 -16.28
CA PHE A 62 -23.35 -33.10 -17.16
C PHE A 62 -22.36 -34.15 -17.70
N LEU A 63 -22.46 -35.41 -17.28
CA LEU A 63 -21.66 -36.52 -17.81
C LEU A 63 -22.30 -37.03 -19.12
N THR A 64 -21.63 -36.89 -20.27
CA THR A 64 -22.23 -37.29 -21.56
C THR A 64 -21.99 -38.75 -21.94
N ALA A 65 -20.97 -39.38 -21.34
CA ALA A 65 -20.63 -40.77 -21.57
C ALA A 65 -19.98 -41.38 -20.32
N LYS A 66 -20.07 -42.71 -20.18
CA LYS A 66 -19.35 -43.43 -19.13
C LYS A 66 -17.84 -43.20 -19.26
N PRO A 67 -17.10 -43.08 -18.14
CA PRO A 67 -15.66 -42.97 -18.17
C PRO A 67 -15.01 -44.18 -18.86
N MET A 68 -14.04 -43.93 -19.71
CA MET A 68 -13.24 -44.95 -20.39
C MET A 68 -11.84 -44.98 -19.78
N THR A 69 -11.33 -46.16 -19.48
CA THR A 69 -9.93 -46.33 -19.08
C THR A 69 -9.05 -46.50 -20.32
N ASP A 70 -8.05 -45.64 -20.47
CA ASP A 70 -7.02 -45.69 -21.51
C ASP A 70 -5.67 -46.05 -20.88
N TYR A 71 -4.94 -46.95 -21.54
CA TYR A 71 -3.67 -47.45 -21.03
C TYR A 71 -2.57 -46.42 -21.30
N LEU A 72 -2.09 -45.73 -20.25
CA LEU A 72 -1.12 -44.68 -20.43
C LEU A 72 -0.02 -44.63 -19.35
N PHE A 73 1.11 -45.29 -19.67
CA PHE A 73 2.47 -45.01 -19.18
C PHE A 73 2.76 -44.98 -17.67
N SER A 74 1.81 -45.33 -16.80
CA SER A 74 1.98 -45.57 -15.36
C SER A 74 1.45 -46.95 -14.99
N ASP A 75 1.67 -47.33 -13.74
CA ASP A 75 0.90 -48.34 -13.01
C ASP A 75 -0.59 -47.98 -12.90
N HIS A 76 -0.96 -46.71 -13.02
CA HIS A 76 -2.34 -46.24 -13.21
C HIS A 76 -2.75 -46.07 -14.69
N PHE A 77 -4.01 -46.38 -15.00
CA PHE A 77 -4.66 -46.14 -16.29
C PHE A 77 -5.38 -44.78 -16.28
N THR A 78 -5.32 -44.06 -17.40
CA THR A 78 -5.98 -42.76 -17.52
C THR A 78 -7.48 -42.94 -17.64
N VAL A 79 -8.25 -42.31 -16.74
CA VAL A 79 -9.71 -42.24 -16.85
C VAL A 79 -10.08 -41.05 -17.73
N LEU A 80 -10.66 -41.33 -18.90
CA LEU A 80 -11.16 -40.35 -19.86
C LEU A 80 -12.67 -40.22 -19.75
N CYS A 81 -13.19 -39.00 -19.75
CA CYS A 81 -14.63 -38.76 -19.74
C CYS A 81 -14.99 -37.49 -20.52
N ASP A 82 -16.15 -37.51 -21.16
CA ASP A 82 -16.73 -36.37 -21.84
C ASP A 82 -17.77 -35.67 -20.94
N LEU A 83 -17.64 -34.36 -20.81
CA LEU A 83 -18.49 -33.51 -19.98
C LEU A 83 -19.23 -32.50 -20.86
N ALA A 84 -20.54 -32.36 -20.68
CA ALA A 84 -21.37 -31.30 -21.25
C ALA A 84 -21.19 -29.98 -20.49
N LEU A 85 -19.94 -29.51 -20.40
CA LEU A 85 -19.60 -28.24 -19.77
C LEU A 85 -19.09 -27.25 -20.83
N SER A 86 -19.59 -26.02 -20.78
CA SER A 86 -19.05 -24.95 -21.61
C SER A 86 -17.68 -24.55 -21.07
N LYS A 87 -16.62 -24.78 -21.86
CA LYS A 87 -15.30 -24.27 -21.53
C LYS A 87 -15.35 -22.73 -21.57
N PRO A 88 -15.01 -22.02 -20.48
CA PRO A 88 -14.97 -20.57 -20.51
C PRO A 88 -13.99 -20.13 -21.60
N SER A 89 -14.43 -19.21 -22.46
CA SER A 89 -13.57 -18.66 -23.49
C SER A 89 -12.41 -17.91 -22.83
N PRO A 90 -11.19 -17.98 -23.40
CA PRO A 90 -10.10 -17.16 -22.91
C PRO A 90 -10.52 -15.68 -22.96
N LYS A 91 -10.45 -14.98 -21.84
CA LYS A 91 -10.77 -13.54 -21.81
C LYS A 91 -9.82 -12.80 -22.74
N ASN A 92 -10.38 -12.15 -23.74
CA ASN A 92 -9.67 -11.17 -24.56
C ASN A 92 -9.69 -9.85 -23.79
N GLU A 93 -8.52 -9.26 -23.59
CA GLU A 93 -8.38 -7.96 -22.94
C GLU A 93 -7.81 -6.97 -23.94
N GLN A 94 -8.45 -5.82 -24.11
CA GLN A 94 -7.88 -4.71 -24.85
C GLN A 94 -6.92 -3.96 -23.94
N ILE A 95 -5.66 -3.89 -24.34
CA ILE A 95 -4.63 -3.13 -23.62
C ILE A 95 -4.16 -1.95 -24.46
N SER A 96 -3.90 -0.83 -23.78
CA SER A 96 -3.26 0.36 -24.36
C SER A 96 -1.81 0.42 -23.91
N TYR A 97 -0.89 0.70 -24.82
CA TYR A 97 0.54 0.74 -24.54
C TYR A 97 1.30 1.69 -25.48
N ARG A 98 2.44 2.21 -25.00
CA ARG A 98 3.43 2.94 -25.81
C ARG A 98 4.67 2.09 -25.97
N LYS A 99 5.31 2.13 -27.14
CA LYS A 99 6.56 1.40 -27.42
C LYS A 99 7.78 2.15 -26.88
N LEU A 100 7.82 2.41 -25.57
CA LEU A 100 8.87 3.23 -24.94
C LEU A 100 10.30 2.69 -25.18
N LYS A 101 10.46 1.36 -25.24
CA LYS A 101 11.76 0.72 -25.51
C LYS A 101 12.26 0.90 -26.95
N ALA A 102 11.41 1.31 -27.87
CA ALA A 102 11.77 1.56 -29.26
C ALA A 102 12.15 3.02 -29.52
N ILE A 103 12.04 3.89 -28.51
CA ILE A 103 12.45 5.30 -28.62
C ILE A 103 13.96 5.35 -28.80
N LYS A 104 14.42 6.04 -29.85
CA LYS A 104 15.82 6.42 -30.02
C LYS A 104 16.08 7.64 -29.14
N ILE A 105 16.80 7.43 -28.04
CA ILE A 105 16.98 8.46 -27.00
C ILE A 105 17.70 9.70 -27.53
N GLU A 106 18.66 9.55 -28.44
CA GLU A 106 19.38 10.70 -29.00
C GLU A 106 18.48 11.58 -29.87
N ASP A 107 17.67 10.99 -30.75
CA ASP A 107 16.68 11.73 -31.55
C ASP A 107 15.65 12.43 -30.63
N PHE A 108 15.25 11.76 -29.54
CA PHE A 108 14.33 12.31 -28.55
C PHE A 108 14.93 13.52 -27.81
N LYS A 109 16.20 13.42 -27.39
CA LYS A 109 16.94 14.53 -26.77
C LYS A 109 17.10 15.69 -27.74
N GLN A 110 17.37 15.41 -29.01
CA GLN A 110 17.50 16.45 -30.04
C GLN A 110 16.19 17.23 -30.19
N ASP A 111 15.05 16.54 -30.32
CA ASP A 111 13.74 17.18 -30.41
C ASP A 111 13.39 18.01 -29.16
N LEU A 112 13.80 17.56 -27.97
CA LEU A 112 13.66 18.36 -26.74
C LEU A 112 14.55 19.60 -26.77
N SER A 113 15.81 19.46 -27.16
CA SER A 113 16.77 20.58 -27.18
C SER A 113 16.41 21.69 -28.16
N THR A 114 15.74 21.34 -29.28
CA THR A 114 15.27 22.30 -30.29
C THR A 114 13.89 22.85 -30.00
N SER A 115 13.19 22.33 -28.99
CA SER A 115 11.85 22.79 -28.62
C SER A 115 11.86 24.19 -27.99
N GLU A 116 10.68 24.82 -27.97
CA GLU A 116 10.48 26.10 -27.30
C GLU A 116 10.89 26.03 -25.82
N LEU A 117 10.62 24.92 -25.12
CA LEU A 117 10.98 24.74 -23.71
C LEU A 117 12.45 25.05 -23.38
N CYS A 118 13.38 24.68 -24.27
CA CYS A 118 14.82 24.90 -24.07
C CYS A 118 15.32 26.23 -24.67
N ASN A 119 14.64 26.73 -25.72
CA ASN A 119 15.08 27.93 -26.46
C ASN A 119 14.40 29.23 -26.01
N TYR A 120 13.20 29.12 -25.47
CA TYR A 120 12.39 30.21 -24.94
C TYR A 120 11.83 29.78 -23.58
N SER A 121 12.37 30.37 -22.52
CA SER A 121 11.99 29.97 -21.18
C SER A 121 11.11 31.04 -20.54
N PRO A 122 9.80 30.79 -20.38
CA PRO A 122 8.91 31.70 -19.65
C PRO A 122 9.48 32.09 -18.29
N ASP A 123 9.17 33.32 -17.85
CA ASP A 123 9.60 33.84 -16.56
C ASP A 123 8.60 33.55 -15.43
N SER A 124 7.34 33.31 -15.78
CA SER A 124 6.31 32.82 -14.85
C SER A 124 6.47 31.31 -14.62
N LEU A 125 6.34 30.89 -13.36
CA LEU A 125 6.38 29.48 -12.99
C LEU A 125 5.28 28.66 -13.69
N ASN A 126 4.04 29.16 -13.67
CA ASN A 126 2.90 28.42 -14.24
C ASN A 126 3.08 28.23 -15.75
N ASP A 127 3.45 29.29 -16.47
CA ASP A 127 3.69 29.26 -17.91
C ASP A 127 4.83 28.30 -18.28
N LEU A 128 5.91 28.27 -17.46
CA LEU A 128 7.02 27.35 -17.66
C LEU A 128 6.61 25.90 -17.41
N VAL A 129 5.78 25.64 -16.41
CA VAL A 129 5.25 24.29 -16.11
C VAL A 129 4.30 23.81 -17.21
N GLU A 130 3.45 24.68 -17.74
CA GLU A 130 2.58 24.38 -18.88
C GLU A 130 3.41 24.07 -20.13
N CYS A 131 4.37 24.93 -20.47
CA CYS A 131 5.31 24.70 -21.58
C CYS A 131 6.06 23.36 -21.44
N TYR A 132 6.51 23.03 -20.21
CA TYR A 132 7.15 21.75 -19.91
C TYR A 132 6.20 20.57 -20.16
N ASN A 133 4.97 20.63 -19.66
CA ASN A 133 4.01 19.54 -19.81
C ASN A 133 3.60 19.32 -21.27
N ASP A 134 3.34 20.41 -22.00
CA ASP A 134 2.89 20.36 -23.39
C ASP A 134 4.01 19.84 -24.30
N THR A 135 5.22 20.40 -24.17
CA THR A 135 6.37 20.00 -24.98
C THR A 135 6.69 18.52 -24.80
N LEU A 136 6.81 18.05 -23.56
CA LEU A 136 7.14 16.65 -23.29
C LEU A 136 6.05 15.68 -23.77
N SER A 137 4.78 16.06 -23.60
CA SER A 137 3.65 15.24 -24.06
C SER A 137 3.64 15.13 -25.59
N GLN A 138 3.88 16.24 -26.31
CA GLN A 138 3.94 16.27 -27.77
C GLN A 138 5.13 15.46 -28.32
N VAL A 139 6.32 15.61 -27.73
CA VAL A 139 7.50 14.84 -28.14
C VAL A 139 7.30 13.36 -27.83
N LEU A 140 6.70 13.00 -26.69
CA LEU A 140 6.34 11.62 -26.38
C LEU A 140 5.34 11.03 -27.38
N GLU A 141 4.32 11.79 -27.78
CA GLU A 141 3.33 11.34 -28.76
C GLU A 141 3.97 11.09 -30.13
N ARG A 142 4.89 11.97 -30.56
CA ARG A 142 5.63 11.83 -31.82
C ARG A 142 6.49 10.56 -31.85
N HIS A 143 7.28 10.32 -30.78
CA HIS A 143 8.25 9.22 -30.75
C HIS A 143 7.64 7.88 -30.31
N ALA A 144 6.58 7.89 -29.51
CA ALA A 144 5.94 6.69 -29.00
C ALA A 144 4.43 6.87 -28.84
N PRO A 145 3.65 6.96 -29.94
CA PRO A 145 2.22 7.18 -29.90
C PRO A 145 1.47 6.07 -29.16
N LEU A 146 0.32 6.39 -28.56
CA LEU A 146 -0.49 5.42 -27.84
C LEU A 146 -1.11 4.41 -28.81
N ARG A 147 -0.94 3.11 -28.54
CA ARG A 147 -1.48 2.03 -29.38
C ARG A 147 -2.33 1.09 -28.56
N SER A 148 -3.40 0.57 -29.16
CA SER A 148 -4.26 -0.44 -28.56
C SER A 148 -4.05 -1.81 -29.22
N LYS A 149 -4.08 -2.88 -28.43
CA LYS A 149 -4.05 -4.26 -28.94
C LYS A 149 -4.90 -5.17 -28.09
N VAL A 150 -5.65 -6.07 -28.73
CA VAL A 150 -6.37 -7.16 -28.04
C VAL A 150 -5.39 -8.30 -27.77
N ILE A 151 -5.23 -8.67 -26.51
CA ILE A 151 -4.42 -9.82 -26.09
C ILE A 151 -5.32 -10.88 -25.47
N ARG A 152 -4.96 -12.15 -25.68
CA ARG A 152 -5.56 -13.26 -24.94
C ARG A 152 -4.86 -13.37 -23.59
N SER A 153 -5.60 -13.23 -22.51
CA SER A 153 -5.07 -13.42 -21.17
C SER A 153 -4.59 -14.87 -21.02
N ARG A 154 -3.28 -15.05 -20.83
CA ARG A 154 -2.64 -16.35 -20.64
C ARG A 154 -1.60 -16.21 -19.53
N PRO A 155 -1.49 -17.19 -18.63
CA PRO A 155 -0.41 -17.21 -17.66
C PRO A 155 0.93 -17.21 -18.41
N LEU A 156 1.78 -16.23 -18.12
CA LEU A 156 3.12 -16.18 -18.67
C LEU A 156 3.94 -17.33 -18.07
N VAL A 157 4.57 -18.14 -18.92
CA VAL A 157 5.50 -19.19 -18.49
C VAL A 157 6.92 -18.72 -18.84
N PRO A 158 7.61 -18.04 -17.91
CA PRO A 158 8.82 -17.29 -18.24
C PRO A 158 10.02 -18.17 -18.64
N TRP A 159 10.04 -19.43 -18.21
CA TRP A 159 11.06 -20.42 -18.57
C TRP A 159 10.76 -21.17 -19.89
N PHE A 160 9.64 -20.88 -20.56
CA PHE A 160 9.29 -21.56 -21.81
C PHE A 160 10.00 -20.93 -23.01
N ASN A 161 10.83 -21.70 -23.70
CA ASN A 161 11.63 -21.25 -24.85
C ASN A 161 11.35 -22.08 -26.12
N GLU A 162 11.97 -21.70 -27.24
CA GLU A 162 11.77 -22.39 -28.53
C GLU A 162 12.31 -23.84 -28.51
N ASP A 163 13.34 -24.15 -27.73
CA ASP A 163 13.89 -25.51 -27.60
C ASP A 163 12.87 -26.46 -26.97
N ILE A 164 12.21 -26.04 -25.89
CA ILE A 164 11.13 -26.80 -25.24
C ILE A 164 9.95 -26.98 -26.22
N LYS A 165 9.61 -25.94 -26.97
CA LYS A 165 8.53 -26.00 -27.97
C LYS A 165 8.84 -27.02 -29.07
N ASN A 166 10.07 -27.08 -29.55
CA ASN A 166 10.52 -28.06 -30.53
C ASN A 166 10.53 -29.48 -29.95
N ALA A 167 11.09 -29.66 -28.75
CA ALA A 167 11.08 -30.95 -28.05
C ALA A 167 9.64 -31.49 -27.84
N ARG A 168 8.68 -30.61 -27.47
CA ARG A 168 7.26 -30.99 -27.35
C ARG A 168 6.64 -31.42 -28.68
N ARG A 169 7.01 -30.79 -29.80
CA ARG A 169 6.54 -31.18 -31.14
C ARG A 169 7.05 -32.57 -31.50
N GLU A 170 8.33 -32.84 -31.31
CA GLU A 170 8.91 -34.16 -31.56
C GLU A 170 8.32 -35.23 -30.65
N LYS A 171 8.10 -34.92 -29.37
CA LYS A 171 7.38 -35.81 -28.45
C LYS A 171 6.00 -36.19 -28.98
N ARG A 172 5.22 -35.22 -29.48
CA ARG A 172 3.89 -35.47 -30.05
C ARG A 172 3.93 -36.22 -31.39
N LYS A 173 4.99 -36.07 -32.19
CA LYS A 173 5.18 -36.87 -33.40
C LYS A 173 5.46 -38.33 -33.06
N ALA A 174 6.40 -38.57 -32.13
CA ALA A 174 6.73 -39.90 -31.65
C ALA A 174 5.52 -40.60 -30.98
N GLU A 175 4.74 -39.86 -30.19
CA GLU A 175 3.50 -40.38 -29.59
C GLU A 175 2.50 -40.84 -30.66
N ARG A 176 2.24 -40.00 -31.66
CA ARG A 176 1.31 -40.34 -32.76
C ARG A 176 1.82 -41.49 -33.64
N LYS A 177 3.14 -41.65 -33.77
CA LYS A 177 3.73 -42.80 -34.48
C LYS A 177 3.49 -44.09 -33.68
N TRP A 178 3.83 -44.09 -32.40
CA TRP A 178 3.61 -45.22 -31.51
C TRP A 178 2.13 -45.63 -31.46
N ARG A 179 1.21 -44.69 -31.19
CA ARG A 179 -0.24 -44.96 -31.15
C ARG A 179 -0.80 -45.58 -32.43
N ARG A 180 -0.24 -45.24 -33.60
CA ARG A 180 -0.63 -45.84 -34.89
C ARG A 180 -0.01 -47.21 -35.14
N SER A 181 1.23 -47.40 -34.71
CA SER A 181 2.02 -48.61 -35.01
C SER A 181 1.79 -49.77 -34.03
N GLY A 182 1.49 -49.47 -32.75
CA GLY A 182 1.42 -50.47 -31.67
C GLY A 182 2.75 -51.16 -31.32
N LYS A 183 3.87 -50.83 -31.98
CA LYS A 183 5.15 -51.54 -31.83
C LYS A 183 5.90 -51.15 -30.55
N HIS A 184 6.59 -52.13 -29.95
CA HIS A 184 7.40 -51.93 -28.75
C HIS A 184 8.57 -50.96 -28.99
N ASP A 185 9.22 -51.02 -30.15
CA ASP A 185 10.35 -50.13 -30.49
C ASP A 185 9.91 -48.66 -30.61
N ASP A 186 8.73 -48.41 -31.19
CA ASP A 186 8.17 -47.06 -31.28
C ASP A 186 7.75 -46.54 -29.89
N MET A 187 7.33 -47.43 -28.98
CA MET A 187 7.10 -47.09 -27.57
C MET A 187 8.40 -46.66 -26.86
N LEU A 188 9.48 -47.41 -27.04
CA LEU A 188 10.79 -47.10 -26.44
C LEU A 188 11.35 -45.77 -26.96
N SER A 189 11.22 -45.53 -28.27
CA SER A 189 11.61 -44.27 -28.91
C SER A 189 10.81 -43.08 -28.35
N TYR A 190 9.49 -43.23 -28.24
CA TYR A 190 8.65 -42.22 -27.59
C TYR A 190 9.04 -41.98 -26.12
N LYS A 191 9.28 -43.04 -25.32
CA LYS A 191 9.72 -42.92 -23.92
C LYS A 191 11.02 -42.13 -23.80
N LYS A 192 12.00 -42.39 -24.67
CA LYS A 192 13.27 -41.65 -24.71
C LYS A 192 13.06 -40.16 -25.00
N ILE A 193 12.24 -39.83 -25.99
CA ILE A 193 11.94 -38.43 -26.35
C ILE A 193 11.11 -37.74 -25.25
N LYS A 194 10.16 -38.44 -24.63
CA LYS A 194 9.38 -37.96 -23.48
C LYS A 194 10.31 -37.58 -22.32
N ASN A 195 11.22 -38.48 -21.93
CA ASN A 195 12.15 -38.25 -20.82
C ASN A 195 13.09 -37.07 -21.12
N THR A 196 13.60 -36.99 -22.35
CA THR A 196 14.43 -35.86 -22.79
C THR A 196 13.67 -34.53 -22.73
N THR A 197 12.41 -34.51 -23.20
CA THR A 197 11.57 -33.31 -23.15
C THR A 197 11.28 -32.88 -21.71
N ASN A 198 10.96 -33.84 -20.83
CA ASN A 198 10.70 -33.56 -19.41
C ASN A 198 11.96 -33.03 -18.71
N ARG A 199 13.13 -33.61 -18.99
CA ARG A 199 14.43 -33.13 -18.48
C ARG A 199 14.67 -31.67 -18.89
N LEU A 200 14.54 -31.35 -20.18
CA LEU A 200 14.69 -29.98 -20.68
C LEU A 200 13.74 -28.98 -20.01
N MET A 201 12.48 -29.38 -19.80
CA MET A 201 11.50 -28.54 -19.10
C MET A 201 11.87 -28.31 -17.63
N ASN A 202 12.36 -29.35 -16.95
CA ASN A 202 12.76 -29.25 -15.53
C ASN A 202 14.04 -28.43 -15.38
N GLU A 203 15.03 -28.62 -16.25
CA GLU A 203 16.27 -27.84 -16.27
C GLU A 203 16.00 -26.37 -16.52
N ALA A 204 15.24 -26.03 -17.57
CA ALA A 204 14.91 -24.63 -17.87
C ALA A 204 14.12 -23.97 -16.73
N ARG A 205 13.20 -24.70 -16.10
CA ARG A 205 12.45 -24.22 -14.93
C ARG A 205 13.36 -23.99 -13.73
N SER A 206 14.23 -24.95 -13.41
CA SER A 206 15.15 -24.86 -12.28
C SER A 206 16.14 -23.72 -12.47
N GLN A 207 16.71 -23.62 -13.67
CA GLN A 207 17.66 -22.57 -14.04
C GLN A 207 17.01 -21.19 -13.90
N TYR A 208 15.82 -21.01 -14.47
CA TYR A 208 15.09 -19.74 -14.37
C TYR A 208 14.86 -19.31 -12.91
N TYR A 209 14.41 -20.21 -12.03
CA TYR A 209 14.16 -19.83 -10.64
C TYR A 209 15.46 -19.61 -9.85
N HIS A 210 16.51 -20.36 -10.17
CA HIS A 210 17.84 -20.15 -9.60
C HIS A 210 18.38 -18.76 -9.98
N ASP A 211 18.35 -18.42 -11.26
CA ASP A 211 18.78 -17.12 -11.78
C ASP A 211 17.92 -15.99 -11.21
N PHE A 212 16.61 -16.17 -11.19
CA PHE A 212 15.69 -15.18 -10.60
C PHE A 212 15.99 -14.89 -9.13
N ILE A 213 16.36 -15.90 -8.33
CA ILE A 213 16.74 -15.68 -6.93
C ILE A 213 18.12 -15.00 -6.85
N ASN A 214 19.09 -15.47 -7.62
CA ASN A 214 20.45 -14.91 -7.65
C ASN A 214 20.45 -13.43 -8.06
N ASP A 215 19.72 -13.07 -9.11
CA ASP A 215 19.59 -11.69 -9.59
C ASP A 215 18.99 -10.73 -8.54
N ASN A 216 18.21 -11.28 -7.60
CA ASN A 216 17.57 -10.52 -6.53
C ASN A 216 18.26 -10.65 -5.16
N SER A 217 19.34 -11.45 -5.07
CA SER A 217 20.02 -11.78 -3.80
C SER A 217 20.81 -10.62 -3.18
N SER A 218 21.32 -9.72 -4.02
CA SER A 218 22.16 -8.58 -3.60
C SER A 218 21.45 -7.55 -2.72
N ASN A 219 20.12 -7.58 -2.64
CA ASN A 219 19.33 -6.62 -1.89
C ASN A 219 18.18 -7.33 -1.18
N GLN A 220 18.17 -7.29 0.15
CA GLN A 220 17.16 -7.94 0.99
C GLN A 220 15.71 -7.58 0.60
N LYS A 221 15.46 -6.32 0.20
CA LYS A 221 14.15 -5.86 -0.26
C LYS A 221 13.76 -6.48 -1.61
N LYS A 222 14.72 -6.63 -2.54
CA LYS A 222 14.50 -7.30 -3.82
C LYS A 222 14.26 -8.79 -3.62
N LEU A 223 15.05 -9.44 -2.75
CA LEU A 223 14.89 -10.86 -2.43
C LEU A 223 13.54 -11.16 -1.78
N PHE A 224 13.10 -10.34 -0.81
CA PHE A 224 11.78 -10.48 -0.19
C PHE A 224 10.65 -10.31 -1.23
N ALA A 225 10.76 -9.32 -2.12
CA ALA A 225 9.80 -9.15 -3.21
C ALA A 225 9.81 -10.34 -4.18
N ALA A 226 10.97 -10.92 -4.48
CA ALA A 226 11.12 -12.12 -5.29
C ALA A 226 10.46 -13.34 -4.61
N ALA A 227 10.70 -13.57 -3.32
CA ALA A 227 10.08 -14.66 -2.56
C ALA A 227 8.54 -14.57 -2.58
N ASN A 228 7.96 -13.39 -2.31
CA ASN A 228 6.50 -13.17 -2.37
C ASN A 228 5.92 -13.42 -3.78
N THR A 229 6.74 -13.27 -4.82
CA THR A 229 6.38 -13.60 -6.20
C THR A 229 6.19 -15.09 -6.38
N LEU A 230 7.17 -15.86 -5.92
CA LEU A 230 7.23 -17.31 -6.10
C LEU A 230 6.15 -18.02 -5.28
N LEU A 231 5.86 -17.49 -4.10
CA LEU A 231 4.80 -17.99 -3.22
C LEU A 231 3.39 -17.61 -3.71
N ASN A 232 3.24 -17.06 -4.92
CA ASN A 232 1.98 -16.54 -5.45
C ASN A 232 1.25 -15.59 -4.49
N GLN A 233 1.98 -14.93 -3.59
CA GLN A 233 1.46 -13.82 -2.79
C GLN A 233 1.38 -12.53 -3.63
N ARG A 234 1.72 -12.60 -4.93
CA ARG A 234 1.77 -11.42 -5.79
C ARG A 234 0.37 -10.95 -6.22
N LYS A 235 0.17 -9.66 -5.96
CA LYS A 235 -1.03 -8.86 -6.19
C LYS A 235 -2.26 -9.52 -5.59
N LYS A 236 -2.48 -9.28 -4.29
CA LYS A 236 -3.85 -9.02 -3.85
C LYS A 236 -4.36 -7.96 -4.81
N ASN A 237 -5.17 -8.35 -5.80
CA ASN A 237 -5.92 -7.38 -6.59
C ASN A 237 -6.52 -6.42 -5.58
N THR A 238 -6.45 -5.13 -5.85
CA THR A 238 -7.15 -4.16 -5.01
C THR A 238 -8.58 -4.67 -4.92
N VAL A 239 -8.95 -5.17 -3.75
CA VAL A 239 -10.33 -5.60 -3.53
C VAL A 239 -11.08 -4.29 -3.59
N LEU A 240 -11.86 -4.10 -4.63
CA LEU A 240 -12.68 -2.93 -4.83
C LEU A 240 -14.12 -3.29 -4.42
N PRO A 241 -14.93 -2.31 -4.01
CA PRO A 241 -16.35 -2.53 -3.81
C PRO A 241 -16.98 -3.05 -5.12
N PRO A 242 -17.97 -3.95 -5.07
CA PRO A 242 -18.70 -4.38 -6.25
C PRO A 242 -19.29 -3.15 -6.97
N CYS A 243 -18.98 -3.02 -8.27
CA CYS A 243 -19.47 -1.92 -9.08
C CYS A 243 -19.41 -2.27 -10.57
N ASP A 244 -20.41 -1.81 -11.31
CA ASP A 244 -20.49 -1.97 -12.77
C ASP A 244 -19.71 -0.87 -13.50
N ASP A 245 -19.67 0.35 -12.96
CA ASP A 245 -18.92 1.49 -13.51
C ASP A 245 -17.82 1.99 -12.58
N LYS A 246 -16.58 1.89 -13.05
CA LYS A 246 -15.39 2.34 -12.32
C LYS A 246 -15.33 3.85 -12.14
N LEU A 247 -15.91 4.63 -13.06
CA LEU A 247 -15.96 6.08 -12.95
C LEU A 247 -16.90 6.50 -11.82
N GLU A 248 -18.11 5.94 -11.78
CA GLU A 248 -19.05 6.14 -10.67
C GLU A 248 -18.42 5.76 -9.32
N LEU A 249 -17.69 4.64 -9.27
CA LEU A 249 -16.97 4.23 -8.06
C LEU A 249 -15.90 5.25 -7.65
N ALA A 250 -15.16 5.81 -8.61
CA ALA A 250 -14.14 6.82 -8.36
C ALA A 250 -14.76 8.09 -7.77
N ASP A 251 -15.83 8.59 -8.37
CA ASP A 251 -16.59 9.75 -7.87
C ASP A 251 -17.16 9.48 -6.47
N ARG A 252 -17.79 8.31 -6.26
CA ARG A 252 -18.34 7.92 -4.94
C ARG A 252 -17.27 7.84 -3.86
N MET A 253 -16.09 7.29 -4.17
CA MET A 253 -14.96 7.27 -3.23
C MET A 253 -14.45 8.67 -2.92
N GLY A 254 -14.33 9.53 -3.94
CA GLY A 254 -13.92 10.92 -3.77
C GLY A 254 -14.87 11.71 -2.87
N SER A 255 -16.17 11.65 -3.16
CA SER A 255 -17.23 12.25 -2.33
C SER A 255 -17.19 11.73 -0.90
N TYR A 256 -17.01 10.42 -0.70
CA TYR A 256 -16.90 9.85 0.64
C TYR A 256 -15.70 10.40 1.42
N PHE A 257 -14.53 10.51 0.79
CA PHE A 257 -13.34 11.03 1.46
C PHE A 257 -13.52 12.49 1.87
N VAL A 258 -14.09 13.33 1.01
CA VAL A 258 -14.37 14.75 1.34
C VAL A 258 -15.43 14.85 2.43
N GLN A 259 -16.56 14.16 2.26
CA GLN A 259 -17.67 14.21 3.22
C GLN A 259 -17.22 13.79 4.62
N LYS A 260 -16.40 12.75 4.72
CA LYS A 260 -15.84 12.30 6.00
C LYS A 260 -15.09 13.43 6.73
N ILE A 261 -14.34 14.27 6.02
CA ILE A 261 -13.59 15.38 6.62
C ILE A 261 -14.54 16.52 7.00
N THR A 262 -15.53 16.82 6.16
CA THR A 262 -16.61 17.78 6.49
C THR A 262 -17.37 17.36 7.75
N ASP A 263 -17.72 16.07 7.88
CA ASP A 263 -18.40 15.52 9.06
C ASP A 263 -17.56 15.65 10.33
N ILE A 264 -16.24 15.43 10.23
CA ILE A 264 -15.31 15.66 11.36
C ILE A 264 -15.27 17.15 11.72
N GLY A 265 -15.17 18.03 10.73
CA GLY A 265 -15.16 19.48 10.94
C GLY A 265 -16.42 19.99 11.66
N THR A 266 -17.60 19.61 11.15
CA THR A 266 -18.89 19.98 11.77
C THR A 266 -19.04 19.44 13.19
N ARG A 267 -18.59 18.21 13.45
CA ARG A 267 -18.56 17.65 14.82
C ARG A 267 -17.67 18.49 15.75
N LEU A 268 -16.50 18.91 15.26
CA LEU A 268 -15.58 19.75 16.03
C LEU A 268 -16.17 21.14 16.30
N ASP A 269 -16.92 21.72 15.35
CA ASP A 269 -17.63 22.99 15.56
C ASP A 269 -18.65 22.89 16.71
N VAL A 270 -19.43 21.80 16.75
CA VAL A 270 -20.38 21.55 17.85
C VAL A 270 -19.63 21.40 19.17
N MET A 271 -18.56 20.59 19.21
CA MET A 271 -17.77 20.38 20.42
C MET A 271 -17.06 21.65 20.91
N ALA A 272 -16.71 22.58 20.01
CA ALA A 272 -16.06 23.84 20.36
C ALA A 272 -16.98 24.85 21.05
N GLN A 273 -18.29 24.79 20.78
CA GLN A 273 -19.28 25.70 21.39
C GLN A 273 -19.40 25.50 22.92
N ASP A 274 -19.17 24.29 23.40
CA ASP A 274 -19.26 23.92 24.81
C ASP A 274 -17.96 24.19 25.59
N LEU A 275 -16.90 24.64 24.92
CA LEU A 275 -15.58 24.83 25.51
C LEU A 275 -15.33 26.29 25.90
N SER A 276 -14.95 26.50 27.17
CA SER A 276 -14.36 27.75 27.62
C SER A 276 -12.94 27.92 27.08
N THR A 277 -12.57 29.15 26.74
CA THR A 277 -11.22 29.51 26.29
C THR A 277 -10.21 29.35 27.43
N ASP A 278 -9.30 28.39 27.31
CA ASP A 278 -8.23 28.15 28.28
C ASP A 278 -7.00 29.03 27.97
N PRO A 279 -6.51 29.87 28.91
CA PRO A 279 -5.33 30.70 28.70
C PRO A 279 -4.04 29.92 28.42
N LEU A 280 -3.96 28.62 28.76
CA LEU A 280 -2.81 27.76 28.42
C LEU A 280 -2.61 27.56 26.90
N LEU A 281 -3.63 27.84 26.08
CA LEU A 281 -3.55 27.77 24.61
C LEU A 281 -2.66 28.87 23.99
N ASN A 282 -2.42 29.96 24.73
CA ASN A 282 -1.69 31.15 24.27
C ASN A 282 -0.20 31.17 24.67
N CYS A 283 0.37 30.01 24.98
CA CYS A 283 1.77 29.90 25.38
C CYS A 283 2.69 30.31 24.19
N THR A 284 3.20 31.54 24.23
CA THR A 284 4.08 32.12 23.21
C THR A 284 5.44 31.43 23.25
N LEU A 285 5.90 30.95 22.11
CA LEU A 285 7.22 30.36 21.97
C LEU A 285 8.30 31.43 22.06
N SER A 286 9.47 31.03 22.55
CA SER A 286 10.70 31.81 22.46
C SER A 286 10.96 32.21 21.00
N PRO A 287 11.42 33.44 20.72
CA PRO A 287 11.63 33.91 19.35
C PRO A 287 12.63 32.99 18.64
N THR A 288 12.14 32.28 17.62
CA THR A 288 12.97 31.52 16.69
C THR A 288 13.57 32.46 15.65
N PRO A 289 14.80 32.20 15.17
CA PRO A 289 15.38 32.99 14.09
C PRO A 289 14.49 33.02 12.85
N LYS A 290 14.39 34.21 12.23
CA LYS A 290 13.53 34.42 11.06
C LYS A 290 14.05 33.67 9.83
N PHE A 291 13.21 32.86 9.21
CA PHE A 291 13.44 32.21 7.91
C PHE A 291 12.58 32.91 6.84
N SER A 292 13.13 33.94 6.20
CA SER A 292 12.37 34.81 5.30
C SER A 292 12.26 34.33 3.86
N LYS A 293 13.21 33.50 3.40
CA LYS A 293 13.26 33.07 2.00
C LYS A 293 13.96 31.74 1.84
N PHE A 294 13.53 30.98 0.84
CA PHE A 294 14.29 29.83 0.37
C PHE A 294 15.49 30.27 -0.48
N THR A 295 16.54 29.46 -0.43
CA THR A 295 17.73 29.60 -1.26
C THR A 295 17.53 28.89 -2.60
N ALA A 296 17.93 29.55 -3.69
CA ALA A 296 17.94 28.94 -5.01
C ALA A 296 19.00 27.83 -5.07
N LEU A 297 18.70 26.77 -5.81
CA LEU A 297 19.55 25.61 -5.98
C LEU A 297 20.35 25.70 -7.28
N SER A 298 21.59 25.19 -7.24
CA SER A 298 22.39 24.93 -8.43
C SER A 298 21.87 23.69 -9.18
N GLU A 299 22.21 23.59 -10.47
CA GLU A 299 21.89 22.40 -11.27
C GLU A 299 22.48 21.11 -10.67
N LEU A 300 23.64 21.20 -10.01
CA LEU A 300 24.27 20.05 -9.34
C LEU A 300 23.43 19.58 -8.15
N GLU A 301 22.86 20.50 -7.37
CA GLU A 301 21.98 20.17 -6.25
C GLU A 301 20.66 19.58 -6.75
N VAL A 302 20.07 20.15 -7.80
CA VAL A 302 18.86 19.61 -8.44
C VAL A 302 19.12 18.22 -9.03
N ARG A 303 20.28 17.98 -9.65
CA ARG A 303 20.69 16.66 -10.13
C ARG A 303 20.75 15.64 -8.98
N LYS A 304 21.33 16.01 -7.83
CA LYS A 304 21.35 15.17 -6.63
C LYS A 304 19.94 14.88 -6.09
N LEU A 305 19.03 15.86 -6.12
CA LEU A 305 17.62 15.65 -5.75
C LEU A 305 16.94 14.62 -6.67
N ILE A 306 17.20 14.72 -7.97
CA ILE A 306 16.66 13.80 -8.98
C ILE A 306 17.21 12.39 -8.77
N GLU A 307 18.53 12.24 -8.64
CA GLU A 307 19.19 10.95 -8.42
C GLU A 307 18.76 10.26 -7.11
N GLY A 308 18.51 11.04 -6.05
CA GLY A 308 17.99 10.55 -4.77
C GLY A 308 16.50 10.20 -4.79
N SER A 309 15.76 10.58 -5.84
CA SER A 309 14.31 10.38 -5.92
C SER A 309 13.92 9.07 -6.59
N ALA A 310 12.81 8.49 -6.16
CA ALA A 310 12.29 7.27 -6.78
C ALA A 310 11.78 7.56 -8.21
N LYS A 311 12.11 6.66 -9.15
CA LYS A 311 11.66 6.72 -10.56
C LYS A 311 10.20 6.25 -10.72
N LYS A 312 9.29 6.84 -9.95
CA LYS A 312 7.85 6.52 -9.96
C LYS A 312 7.07 7.62 -10.66
N SER A 313 6.36 7.24 -11.72
CA SER A 313 5.49 8.15 -12.47
C SER A 313 4.12 8.33 -11.81
N CYS A 314 3.60 9.53 -11.95
CA CYS A 314 2.18 9.85 -11.88
C CYS A 314 1.56 9.82 -13.28
N SER A 315 0.25 9.59 -13.40
CA SER A 315 -0.44 9.70 -14.69
C SER A 315 -0.63 11.15 -15.13
N PHE A 316 -0.49 12.12 -14.22
CA PHE A 316 -0.42 13.54 -14.54
C PHE A 316 0.97 13.98 -15.00
N ASP A 317 1.98 13.11 -14.93
CA ASP A 317 3.28 13.43 -15.53
C ASP A 317 3.15 13.40 -17.06
N PRO A 318 3.73 14.38 -17.78
CA PRO A 318 3.63 14.46 -19.25
C PRO A 318 4.32 13.28 -19.95
N MET A 319 5.28 12.66 -19.27
CA MET A 319 5.90 11.42 -19.72
C MET A 319 6.39 10.57 -18.55
N PRO A 320 6.65 9.26 -18.75
CA PRO A 320 7.17 8.40 -17.70
C PRO A 320 8.46 8.95 -17.11
N THR A 321 8.55 8.98 -15.77
CA THR A 321 9.74 9.50 -15.05
C THR A 321 11.02 8.82 -15.51
N SER A 322 10.99 7.53 -15.85
CA SER A 322 12.16 6.83 -16.39
C SER A 322 12.73 7.48 -17.67
N LEU A 323 11.87 8.06 -18.51
CA LEU A 323 12.28 8.75 -19.74
C LEU A 323 12.82 10.15 -19.45
N VAL A 324 12.24 10.85 -18.45
CA VAL A 324 12.79 12.11 -17.91
C VAL A 324 14.24 11.91 -17.47
N PHE A 325 14.52 10.84 -16.72
CA PHE A 325 15.89 10.51 -16.30
C PHE A 325 16.83 10.23 -17.49
N SER A 326 16.36 9.57 -18.54
CA SER A 326 17.18 9.32 -19.73
C SER A 326 17.53 10.59 -20.50
N CYS A 327 16.77 11.68 -20.30
CA CYS A 327 16.94 12.97 -20.97
C CYS A 327 17.39 14.07 -20.00
N ILE A 328 17.91 13.69 -18.83
CA ILE A 328 18.16 14.65 -17.75
C ILE A 328 19.17 15.73 -18.14
N ASP A 329 20.16 15.40 -18.98
CA ASP A 329 21.18 16.36 -19.38
C ASP A 329 20.62 17.53 -20.20
N VAL A 330 19.48 17.32 -20.88
CA VAL A 330 18.76 18.39 -21.59
C VAL A 330 17.77 19.10 -20.68
N LEU A 331 17.09 18.35 -19.80
CA LEU A 331 15.99 18.87 -18.97
C LEU A 331 16.45 19.53 -17.66
N LEU A 332 17.69 19.29 -17.22
CA LEU A 332 18.19 19.76 -15.93
C LEU A 332 18.13 21.28 -15.76
N PRO A 333 18.53 22.12 -16.74
CA PRO A 333 18.42 23.57 -16.60
C PRO A 333 16.97 24.03 -16.44
N VAL A 334 16.05 23.44 -17.20
CA VAL A 334 14.61 23.74 -17.17
C VAL A 334 14.00 23.36 -15.82
N ILE A 335 14.28 22.14 -15.33
CA ILE A 335 13.79 21.68 -14.02
C ILE A 335 14.36 22.56 -12.90
N THR A 336 15.64 22.93 -13.00
CA THR A 336 16.28 23.84 -12.04
C THR A 336 15.61 25.21 -12.03
N LYS A 337 15.31 25.78 -13.20
CA LYS A 337 14.57 27.05 -13.31
C LYS A 337 13.17 26.93 -12.70
N MET A 338 12.40 25.89 -12.99
CA MET A 338 11.07 25.68 -12.38
C MET A 338 11.12 25.63 -10.86
N ILE A 339 12.07 24.88 -10.28
CA ILE A 339 12.23 24.80 -8.82
C ILE A 339 12.61 26.18 -8.27
N ASN A 340 13.58 26.87 -8.88
CA ASN A 340 14.07 28.15 -8.38
C ASN A 340 13.03 29.28 -8.51
N LEU A 341 12.25 29.34 -9.59
CA LEU A 341 11.12 30.28 -9.70
C LEU A 341 10.14 30.05 -8.55
N SER A 342 9.78 28.79 -8.29
CA SER A 342 8.91 28.45 -7.15
C SER A 342 9.47 28.93 -5.81
N LEU A 343 10.75 28.65 -5.54
CA LEU A 343 11.40 29.00 -4.27
C LEU A 343 11.57 30.52 -4.08
N VAL A 344 11.94 31.24 -5.15
CA VAL A 344 12.24 32.67 -5.09
C VAL A 344 10.97 33.51 -5.06
N ASP A 345 10.00 33.17 -5.90
CA ASP A 345 8.73 33.93 -6.01
C ASP A 345 7.78 33.60 -4.85
N GLY A 346 8.05 32.53 -4.10
CA GLY A 346 7.18 32.10 -3.00
C GLY A 346 5.85 31.55 -3.51
N VAL A 347 5.85 30.87 -4.67
CA VAL A 347 4.64 30.34 -5.31
C VAL A 347 4.81 28.87 -5.63
N PHE A 348 3.75 28.08 -5.42
CA PHE A 348 3.66 26.70 -5.87
C PHE A 348 2.76 26.62 -7.11
N ALA A 349 3.23 25.96 -8.18
CA ALA A 349 2.52 25.95 -9.46
C ALA A 349 1.13 25.32 -9.34
N ASP A 350 0.15 25.87 -10.06
CA ASP A 350 -1.26 25.48 -9.93
C ASP A 350 -1.50 24.03 -10.37
N VAL A 351 -0.84 23.60 -11.46
CA VAL A 351 -0.91 22.21 -11.95
C VAL A 351 -0.38 21.21 -10.90
N TRP A 352 0.50 21.63 -10.00
CA TRP A 352 1.06 20.78 -8.94
C TRP A 352 0.12 20.61 -7.73
N LYS A 353 -0.94 21.43 -7.62
CA LYS A 353 -1.89 21.43 -6.50
C LYS A 353 -2.95 20.33 -6.61
N CYS A 354 -3.02 19.62 -7.74
CA CYS A 354 -3.93 18.49 -7.95
C CYS A 354 -3.23 17.15 -7.65
N ALA A 355 -3.78 16.40 -6.68
CA ALA A 355 -3.31 15.05 -6.33
C ALA A 355 -4.13 13.96 -7.02
N LEU A 356 -3.48 12.93 -7.54
CA LEU A 356 -4.17 11.72 -8.02
C LEU A 356 -4.25 10.69 -6.89
N VAL A 357 -5.42 10.52 -6.30
CA VAL A 357 -5.67 9.60 -5.18
C VAL A 357 -5.89 8.18 -5.69
N LYS A 358 -5.13 7.23 -5.13
CA LYS A 358 -5.33 5.79 -5.32
C LYS A 358 -5.83 5.16 -4.03
N PRO A 359 -7.11 4.75 -3.96
CA PRO A 359 -7.67 4.14 -2.77
C PRO A 359 -6.95 2.84 -2.41
N LEU A 360 -6.44 2.76 -1.19
CA LEU A 360 -5.71 1.59 -0.69
C LEU A 360 -6.41 1.02 0.55
N LEU A 361 -6.73 -0.27 0.51
CA LEU A 361 -7.34 -0.95 1.66
C LEU A 361 -6.40 -0.93 2.87
N LYS A 362 -6.90 -0.48 4.03
CA LYS A 362 -6.14 -0.27 5.27
C LYS A 362 -5.42 -1.53 5.76
N LYS A 363 -6.12 -2.66 5.73
CA LYS A 363 -5.59 -3.99 6.07
C LYS A 363 -6.12 -4.98 5.06
N ALA A 364 -5.28 -5.93 4.66
CA ALA A 364 -5.70 -6.94 3.72
C ALA A 364 -6.70 -7.90 4.36
N GLY A 365 -7.74 -8.29 3.61
CA GLY A 365 -8.80 -9.18 4.09
C GLY A 365 -9.96 -8.45 4.77
N LEU A 366 -9.89 -7.12 4.93
CA LEU A 366 -11.06 -6.33 5.31
C LEU A 366 -12.10 -6.30 4.19
N ASP A 367 -13.36 -6.18 4.59
CA ASP A 367 -14.45 -5.95 3.66
C ASP A 367 -14.21 -4.66 2.87
N PRO A 368 -14.56 -4.63 1.57
CA PRO A 368 -14.37 -3.48 0.69
C PRO A 368 -15.39 -2.37 0.95
N LEU A 369 -15.55 -1.96 2.22
CA LEU A 369 -16.32 -0.79 2.63
C LEU A 369 -15.50 0.48 2.43
N LEU A 370 -16.14 1.60 2.05
CA LEU A 370 -15.47 2.87 1.78
C LEU A 370 -14.62 3.37 2.97
N SER A 371 -15.09 3.13 4.20
CA SER A 371 -14.39 3.45 5.45
C SER A 371 -13.07 2.70 5.65
N ASN A 372 -12.87 1.58 4.94
CA ASN A 372 -11.67 0.76 5.03
C ASN A 372 -10.58 1.16 4.04
N TYR A 373 -10.77 2.20 3.22
CA TYR A 373 -9.75 2.71 2.30
C TYR A 373 -9.03 3.94 2.85
N ARG A 374 -7.77 4.09 2.43
CA ARG A 374 -6.95 5.29 2.61
C ARG A 374 -6.82 6.03 1.28
N PRO A 375 -6.95 7.37 1.26
CA PRO A 375 -6.74 8.18 0.07
C PRO A 375 -5.25 8.46 -0.17
N VAL A 376 -4.52 7.49 -0.74
CA VAL A 376 -3.07 7.67 -1.00
C VAL A 376 -2.84 8.58 -2.21
N SER A 377 -2.21 9.73 -1.99
CA SER A 377 -1.94 10.73 -3.02
C SER A 377 -0.72 10.36 -3.87
N ASN A 378 -0.91 10.26 -5.18
CA ASN A 378 0.17 10.18 -6.16
C ASN A 378 0.36 11.57 -6.81
N LEU A 379 1.44 12.24 -6.41
CA LEU A 379 1.75 13.60 -6.84
C LEU A 379 2.63 13.60 -8.11
N PRO A 380 2.51 14.63 -8.98
CA PRO A 380 3.41 14.83 -10.11
C PRO A 380 4.90 14.80 -9.70
N TYR A 381 5.76 14.36 -10.60
CA TYR A 381 7.19 14.18 -10.32
C TYR A 381 7.89 15.49 -9.95
N ILE A 382 7.70 16.55 -10.76
CA ILE A 382 8.33 17.85 -10.50
C ILE A 382 7.80 18.48 -9.21
N SER A 383 6.49 18.37 -8.95
CA SER A 383 5.87 18.76 -7.68
C SER A 383 6.61 18.16 -6.47
N LYS A 384 6.86 16.84 -6.48
CA LYS A 384 7.62 16.16 -5.40
C LYS A 384 9.08 16.63 -5.29
N LEU A 385 9.73 16.97 -6.40
CA LEU A 385 11.10 17.51 -6.37
C LEU A 385 11.13 18.89 -5.71
N THR A 386 10.19 19.77 -6.06
CA THR A 386 10.04 21.09 -5.44
C THR A 386 9.73 20.98 -3.95
N GLU A 387 8.80 20.09 -3.57
CA GLU A 387 8.53 19.80 -2.16
C GLU A 387 9.78 19.30 -1.42
N LYS A 388 10.61 18.48 -2.08
CA LYS A 388 11.84 17.96 -1.48
C LYS A 388 12.90 19.04 -1.30
N ALA A 389 13.00 19.99 -2.24
CA ALA A 389 13.86 21.16 -2.11
C ALA A 389 13.47 22.00 -0.89
N VAL A 390 12.18 22.31 -0.73
CA VAL A 390 11.64 23.02 0.44
C VAL A 390 11.86 22.24 1.72
N TYR A 391 11.55 20.93 1.72
CA TYR A 391 11.75 20.06 2.87
C TYR A 391 13.19 20.12 3.36
N ASN A 392 14.18 20.03 2.48
CA ASN A 392 15.58 20.01 2.90
C ASN A 392 15.98 21.31 3.61
N GLN A 393 15.51 22.47 3.13
CA GLN A 393 15.82 23.76 3.74
C GLN A 393 15.05 23.96 5.05
N LEU A 394 13.75 23.63 5.08
CA LEU A 394 12.94 23.68 6.32
C LEU A 394 13.50 22.76 7.40
N HIS A 395 13.89 21.53 7.02
CA HIS A 395 14.45 20.55 7.92
C HIS A 395 15.76 21.04 8.55
N LEU A 396 16.65 21.65 7.76
CA LEU A 396 17.88 22.26 8.27
C LEU A 396 17.57 23.39 9.26
N HIS A 397 16.64 24.29 8.90
CA HIS A 397 16.21 25.36 9.80
C HIS A 397 15.68 24.83 11.14
N MET A 398 14.89 23.76 11.13
CA MET A 398 14.38 23.15 12.37
C MET A 398 15.48 22.48 13.22
N ILE A 399 16.50 21.89 12.59
CA ILE A 399 17.65 21.30 13.30
C ILE A 399 18.50 22.40 13.92
N ASP A 400 18.91 23.38 13.13
CA ASP A 400 19.84 24.44 13.55
C ASP A 400 19.27 25.28 14.70
N ASN A 401 17.94 25.37 14.78
CA ASN A 401 17.23 26.13 15.82
C ASN A 401 16.60 25.24 16.91
N SER A 402 16.89 23.93 16.94
CA SER A 402 16.38 22.99 17.95
C SER A 402 14.86 23.01 18.15
N VAL A 403 14.10 23.15 17.06
CA VAL A 403 12.63 23.28 17.09
C VAL A 403 11.92 21.93 17.00
N TYR A 404 12.66 20.83 16.79
CA TYR A 404 12.07 19.49 16.78
C TYR A 404 11.63 19.06 18.18
N PRO A 405 10.38 18.58 18.35
CA PRO A 405 9.97 17.97 19.60
C PRO A 405 10.82 16.74 19.90
N GLU A 406 11.46 16.71 21.07
CA GLU A 406 12.42 15.66 21.43
C GLU A 406 11.78 14.26 21.39
N MET A 407 10.55 14.16 21.93
CA MET A 407 9.80 12.91 22.08
C MET A 407 8.91 12.57 20.88
N GLN A 408 9.13 13.21 19.73
CA GLN A 408 8.57 12.79 18.43
C GLN A 408 9.63 11.99 17.67
N SER A 409 9.40 10.69 17.48
CA SER A 409 10.35 9.80 16.77
C SER A 409 10.04 9.60 15.29
N SER A 410 8.84 9.88 14.81
CA SER A 410 8.54 9.64 13.39
C SER A 410 9.22 10.66 12.48
N TYR A 411 9.46 10.25 11.23
CA TYR A 411 9.93 11.12 10.13
C TYR A 411 11.25 11.86 10.39
N ARG A 412 12.03 11.43 11.38
CA ARG A 412 13.33 12.01 11.74
C ARG A 412 14.45 11.03 11.41
N LYS A 413 15.55 11.58 10.90
CA LYS A 413 16.77 10.81 10.65
C LYS A 413 17.33 10.31 11.99
N GLY A 414 17.68 9.02 12.06
CA GLY A 414 18.22 8.41 13.29
C GLY A 414 17.16 7.87 14.26
N HIS A 415 15.87 8.01 13.96
CA HIS A 415 14.78 7.45 14.74
C HIS A 415 14.03 6.37 13.94
N SER A 416 13.48 5.38 14.65
CA SER A 416 12.66 4.30 14.11
C SER A 416 11.58 3.88 15.11
N THR A 417 10.70 2.96 14.69
CA THR A 417 9.76 2.31 15.60
C THR A 417 10.49 1.55 16.72
N GLU A 418 11.67 1.00 16.43
CA GLU A 418 12.49 0.28 17.40
C GLU A 418 13.08 1.22 18.45
N THR A 419 13.59 2.40 18.04
CA THR A 419 14.13 3.37 19.00
C THR A 419 13.03 3.94 19.90
N ALA A 420 11.83 4.17 19.35
CA ALA A 420 10.67 4.61 20.13
C ALA A 420 10.24 3.54 21.14
N LEU A 421 10.09 2.29 20.70
CA LEU A 421 9.76 1.17 21.57
C LEU A 421 10.81 0.98 22.67
N LEU A 422 12.09 1.02 22.32
CA LEU A 422 13.19 0.84 23.28
C LEU A 422 13.14 1.90 24.38
N ARG A 423 12.89 3.17 24.03
CA ARG A 423 12.76 4.26 25.01
C ARG A 423 11.62 4.00 26.00
N VAL A 424 10.41 3.75 25.50
CA VAL A 424 9.22 3.52 26.33
C VAL A 424 9.40 2.27 27.21
N VAL A 425 9.88 1.17 26.64
CA VAL A 425 10.11 -0.08 27.39
C VAL A 425 11.17 0.10 28.46
N ASN A 426 12.28 0.79 28.17
CA ASN A 426 13.31 1.06 29.17
C ASN A 426 12.75 1.86 30.36
N ASP A 427 11.99 2.92 30.09
CA ASP A 427 11.37 3.73 31.15
C ASP A 427 10.45 2.87 32.04
N ILE A 428 9.60 2.04 31.42
CA ILE A 428 8.72 1.10 32.12
C ILE A 428 9.52 0.11 32.98
N LEU A 429 10.58 -0.51 32.43
CA LEU A 429 11.38 -1.51 33.14
C LEU A 429 12.12 -0.89 34.34
N MET A 430 12.65 0.32 34.20
CA MET A 430 13.31 1.04 35.30
C MET A 430 12.34 1.35 36.44
N LYS A 431 11.10 1.71 36.12
CA LYS A 431 10.04 1.97 37.08
C LYS A 431 9.53 0.69 37.75
N MET A 432 9.40 -0.39 36.98
CA MET A 432 9.07 -1.70 37.51
C MET A 432 10.15 -2.23 38.48
N ASN A 433 11.44 -1.97 38.20
CA ASN A 433 12.53 -2.28 39.14
C ASN A 433 12.44 -1.50 40.45
N SER A 434 11.83 -0.31 40.40
CA SER A 434 11.50 0.52 41.57
C SER A 434 10.21 0.10 42.27
N GLN A 435 9.67 -1.08 41.92
CA GLN A 435 8.41 -1.64 42.43
C GLN A 435 7.16 -0.77 42.13
N GLU A 436 7.22 0.09 41.11
CA GLU A 436 6.10 0.88 40.63
C GLU A 436 5.32 0.14 39.53
N VAL A 437 4.07 0.57 39.30
CA VAL A 437 3.25 0.18 38.16
C VAL A 437 3.16 1.36 37.19
N THR A 438 3.16 1.08 35.90
CA THR A 438 2.99 2.10 34.86
C THR A 438 1.59 2.03 34.25
N LEU A 439 0.93 3.18 34.18
CA LEU A 439 -0.28 3.40 33.41
C LEU A 439 0.11 3.97 32.05
N LEU A 440 -0.26 3.28 30.98
CA LEU A 440 -0.01 3.66 29.59
C LEU A 440 -1.36 3.85 28.88
N VAL A 441 -1.53 5.00 28.25
CA VAL A 441 -2.69 5.32 27.40
C VAL A 441 -2.19 5.65 25.99
N MET A 442 -2.77 5.00 24.99
CA MET A 442 -2.44 5.19 23.57
C MET A 442 -3.61 5.90 22.89
N LEU A 443 -3.37 7.11 22.40
CA LEU A 443 -4.37 7.92 21.70
C LEU A 443 -4.17 7.79 20.17
N ASP A 444 -5.27 7.58 19.45
CA ASP A 444 -5.34 7.55 17.98
C ASP A 444 -6.15 8.75 17.49
N LEU A 445 -5.76 9.31 16.34
CA LEU A 445 -6.45 10.45 15.71
C LEU A 445 -7.33 10.01 14.54
N SER A 446 -8.50 10.64 14.43
CA SER A 446 -9.40 10.45 13.29
C SER A 446 -8.92 11.27 12.10
N ALA A 447 -8.33 10.61 11.10
CA ALA A 447 -7.92 11.21 9.83
C ALA A 447 -6.90 12.37 9.98
N ALA A 448 -5.91 12.19 10.85
CA ALA A 448 -4.97 13.23 11.30
C ALA A 448 -4.40 14.12 10.18
N PHE A 449 -3.84 13.52 9.13
CA PHE A 449 -3.26 14.26 8.00
C PHE A 449 -4.31 15.00 7.16
N ASP A 450 -5.52 14.46 7.07
CA ASP A 450 -6.59 15.00 6.23
C ASP A 450 -7.34 16.15 6.90
N THR A 451 -7.22 16.31 8.24
CA THR A 451 -7.93 17.34 9.01
C THR A 451 -7.08 18.56 9.38
N VAL A 452 -5.79 18.58 9.00
CA VAL A 452 -4.86 19.69 9.29
C VAL A 452 -5.44 21.01 8.75
N ASN A 453 -5.80 21.95 9.63
CA ASN A 453 -6.31 23.24 9.20
C ASN A 453 -5.18 24.12 8.65
N HIS A 454 -5.38 24.70 7.46
CA HIS A 454 -4.33 25.46 6.79
C HIS A 454 -3.99 26.76 7.50
N ASP A 455 -4.98 27.51 8.00
CA ASP A 455 -4.75 28.78 8.69
C ASP A 455 -3.95 28.59 9.99
N ILE A 456 -4.29 27.56 10.76
CA ILE A 456 -3.58 27.21 12.00
C ILE A 456 -2.14 26.77 11.67
N LEU A 457 -1.95 25.98 10.61
CA LEU A 457 -0.61 25.55 10.18
C LEU A 457 0.26 26.74 9.75
N ILE A 458 -0.28 27.65 8.93
CA ILE A 458 0.41 28.87 8.48
C ILE A 458 0.77 29.74 9.68
N LYS A 459 -0.17 29.96 10.60
CA LYS A 459 0.07 30.71 11.84
C LYS A 459 1.22 30.10 12.65
N ARG A 460 1.28 28.78 12.77
CA ARG A 460 2.36 28.08 13.48
C ARG A 460 3.70 28.20 12.77
N LEU A 461 3.73 28.05 11.44
CA LEU A 461 4.95 28.26 10.67
C LEU A 461 5.53 29.66 10.92
N HIS A 462 4.65 30.67 10.96
CA HIS A 462 5.05 32.05 11.23
C HIS A 462 5.49 32.29 12.69
N GLU A 463 4.64 31.95 13.66
CA GLU A 463 4.84 32.30 15.07
C GLU A 463 5.83 31.38 15.79
N GLU A 464 5.88 30.09 15.44
CA GLU A 464 6.68 29.09 16.15
C GLU A 464 8.04 28.85 15.49
N LEU A 465 8.08 28.82 14.17
CA LEU A 465 9.30 28.52 13.39
C LEU A 465 9.96 29.77 12.81
N GLY A 466 9.33 30.94 12.91
CA GLY A 466 9.85 32.18 12.35
C GLY A 466 9.84 32.22 10.82
N ILE A 467 9.03 31.37 10.16
CA ILE A 467 8.90 31.37 8.71
C ILE A 467 8.14 32.62 8.28
N ALA A 468 8.72 33.42 7.39
CA ALA A 468 8.15 34.72 7.05
C ALA A 468 8.41 35.09 5.58
N ASP A 469 7.87 36.23 5.17
CA ASP A 469 8.05 36.83 3.84
C ASP A 469 7.78 35.78 2.71
N SER A 470 8.65 35.67 1.70
CA SER A 470 8.40 34.78 0.55
C SER A 470 8.41 33.30 0.92
N ALA A 471 9.10 32.89 1.99
CA ALA A 471 9.04 31.51 2.48
C ALA A 471 7.65 31.17 3.03
N LEU A 472 7.00 32.10 3.74
CA LEU A 472 5.64 31.91 4.23
C LEU A 472 4.63 31.91 3.07
N SER A 473 4.76 32.84 2.13
CA SER A 473 3.94 32.91 0.91
C SER A 473 3.99 31.60 0.12
N TRP A 474 5.15 30.92 0.10
CA TRP A 474 5.26 29.61 -0.53
C TRP A 474 4.35 28.56 0.12
N PHE A 475 4.30 28.51 1.46
CA PHE A 475 3.42 27.58 2.16
C PHE A 475 1.95 27.94 1.99
N GLU A 476 1.60 29.23 2.02
CA GLU A 476 0.26 29.71 1.71
C GLU A 476 -0.15 29.27 0.31
N SER A 477 0.70 29.49 -0.70
CA SER A 477 0.47 29.04 -2.05
C SER A 477 0.41 27.51 -2.19
N TYR A 478 1.19 26.76 -1.40
CA TYR A 478 1.22 25.29 -1.43
C TYR A 478 -0.08 24.67 -0.88
N LEU A 479 -0.67 25.29 0.14
CA LEU A 479 -1.87 24.79 0.82
C LEU A 479 -3.16 25.32 0.18
N HIS A 480 -3.13 26.49 -0.46
CA HIS A 480 -4.31 27.10 -1.06
C HIS A 480 -4.76 26.40 -2.37
N ASN A 481 -6.08 26.38 -2.63
CA ASN A 481 -6.71 25.82 -3.85
C ASN A 481 -6.24 24.41 -4.23
N ARG A 482 -6.09 23.54 -3.23
CA ARG A 482 -5.73 22.14 -3.48
C ARG A 482 -6.94 21.34 -3.94
N MET A 483 -6.68 20.42 -4.86
CA MET A 483 -7.68 19.50 -5.39
C MET A 483 -7.18 18.06 -5.36
N GLN A 484 -8.11 17.11 -5.42
CA GLN A 484 -7.81 15.71 -5.67
C GLN A 484 -8.72 15.12 -6.75
N LYS A 485 -8.22 14.09 -7.44
CA LYS A 485 -9.00 13.21 -8.32
C LYS A 485 -8.73 11.75 -7.95
N VAL A 486 -9.74 10.91 -7.92
CA VAL A 486 -9.62 9.49 -7.58
C VAL A 486 -9.43 8.65 -8.84
N ASP A 487 -8.43 7.77 -8.84
CA ASP A 487 -8.14 6.82 -9.93
C ASP A 487 -8.51 5.38 -9.51
N ILE A 488 -9.53 4.83 -10.19
CA ILE A 488 -9.93 3.43 -10.10
C ILE A 488 -9.59 2.73 -11.41
N GLU A 489 -8.45 2.04 -11.41
CA GLU A 489 -7.96 1.23 -12.54
C GLU A 489 -7.95 1.97 -13.90
N GLY A 490 -7.63 3.26 -13.89
CA GLY A 490 -7.57 4.13 -15.08
C GLY A 490 -8.78 5.02 -15.28
N SER A 491 -9.90 4.79 -14.58
CA SER A 491 -11.05 5.70 -14.56
C SER A 491 -10.81 6.79 -13.50
N ILE A 492 -10.76 8.04 -13.94
CA ILE A 492 -10.44 9.20 -13.10
C ILE A 492 -11.72 10.00 -12.84
N SER A 493 -12.00 10.27 -11.57
CA SER A 493 -13.16 11.06 -11.11
C SER A 493 -13.11 12.52 -11.55
N ASN A 494 -14.22 13.22 -11.31
CA ASN A 494 -14.24 14.69 -11.25
C ASN A 494 -13.29 15.21 -10.15
N PRO A 495 -12.80 16.47 -10.27
CA PRO A 495 -11.99 17.08 -9.22
C PRO A 495 -12.83 17.34 -7.96
N PHE A 496 -12.19 17.19 -6.81
CA PHE A 496 -12.72 17.49 -5.49
C PHE A 496 -11.80 18.49 -4.78
N ASP A 497 -12.38 19.56 -4.24
CA ASP A 497 -11.64 20.57 -3.50
C ASP A 497 -11.25 20.10 -2.10
N LEU A 498 -10.06 20.50 -1.66
CA LEU A 498 -9.51 20.18 -0.35
C LEU A 498 -9.27 21.47 0.44
N GLY A 499 -10.23 21.81 1.31
CA GLY A 499 -10.14 22.99 2.19
C GLY A 499 -9.25 22.79 3.44
N CYS A 500 -8.79 21.57 3.68
CA CYS A 500 -7.87 21.24 4.76
C CYS A 500 -7.06 19.99 4.43
N GLY A 501 -6.12 19.66 5.31
CA GLY A 501 -5.25 18.50 5.22
C GLY A 501 -3.97 18.73 4.43
N VAL A 502 -3.06 17.76 4.51
CA VAL A 502 -1.83 17.69 3.72
C VAL A 502 -1.79 16.37 2.94
N PRO A 503 -1.26 16.32 1.72
CA PRO A 503 -1.39 15.14 0.86
C PRO A 503 -0.71 13.89 1.44
N GLN A 504 -1.45 12.78 1.55
CA GLN A 504 -0.93 11.48 2.01
C GLN A 504 -0.02 10.81 0.96
N GLY A 505 1.23 11.26 0.90
CA GLY A 505 2.21 10.87 -0.12
C GLY A 505 3.19 11.99 -0.47
N SER A 506 2.92 13.20 0.02
CA SER A 506 3.87 14.32 0.04
C SER A 506 5.05 14.02 0.97
N CYS A 507 6.23 14.53 0.62
CA CYS A 507 7.37 14.52 1.55
C CYS A 507 7.31 15.66 2.59
N LEU A 508 6.52 16.70 2.34
CA LEU A 508 6.26 17.79 3.29
C LEU A 508 5.15 17.45 4.29
N GLY A 509 4.13 16.69 3.87
CA GLY A 509 3.01 16.33 4.75
C GLY A 509 3.45 15.86 6.16
N PRO A 510 4.40 14.90 6.28
CA PRO A 510 4.91 14.44 7.58
C PRO A 510 5.52 15.53 8.47
N ILE A 511 6.40 16.39 7.93
CA ILE A 511 7.05 17.44 8.72
C ILE A 511 6.06 18.55 9.10
N LEU A 512 5.13 18.89 8.20
CA LEU A 512 4.06 19.84 8.47
C LEU A 512 3.13 19.35 9.57
N PHE A 513 2.83 18.04 9.60
CA PHE A 513 2.05 17.45 10.69
C PHE A 513 2.80 17.49 12.03
N ILE A 514 4.12 17.23 12.05
CA ILE A 514 4.92 17.37 13.28
C ILE A 514 4.85 18.82 13.81
N ILE A 515 4.98 19.81 12.93
CA ILE A 515 4.86 21.23 13.29
C ILE A 515 3.44 21.54 13.80
N TYR A 516 2.42 20.97 13.17
CA TYR A 516 1.03 21.11 13.61
C TYR A 516 0.74 20.44 14.96
N ALA A 517 1.46 19.37 15.30
CA ALA A 517 1.30 18.67 16.57
C ALA A 517 2.25 19.18 17.67
N SER A 518 3.17 20.11 17.39
CA SER A 518 4.24 20.56 18.31
C SER A 518 3.74 20.95 19.71
N LYS A 519 2.66 21.72 19.80
CA LYS A 519 2.05 22.18 21.07
C LYS A 519 1.60 21.05 21.98
N LEU A 520 1.35 19.85 21.46
CA LEU A 520 0.94 18.68 22.25
C LEU A 520 1.92 18.41 23.39
N PHE A 521 3.22 18.45 23.12
CA PHE A 521 4.25 18.14 24.11
C PHE A 521 4.26 19.14 25.27
N LYS A 522 4.04 20.42 24.99
CA LYS A 522 3.95 21.45 26.04
C LYS A 522 2.74 21.23 26.95
N ILE A 523 1.60 20.83 26.39
CA ILE A 523 0.40 20.54 27.18
C ILE A 523 0.64 19.34 28.09
N ILE A 524 1.33 18.32 27.58
CA ILE A 524 1.67 17.11 28.33
C ILE A 524 2.66 17.41 29.45
N GLU A 525 3.73 18.18 29.20
CA GLU A 525 4.78 18.50 30.17
C GLU A 525 4.24 19.15 31.46
N HIS A 526 3.09 19.81 31.40
CA HIS A 526 2.44 20.39 32.57
C HIS A 526 1.78 19.37 33.51
N GLU A 527 1.39 18.20 33.00
CA GLU A 527 0.59 17.21 33.75
C GLU A 527 1.33 15.89 33.95
N LEU A 528 2.14 15.48 32.96
CA LEU A 528 2.77 14.16 32.92
C LEU A 528 4.29 14.28 32.82
N PRO A 529 5.03 13.34 33.43
CA PRO A 529 6.48 13.33 33.37
C PRO A 529 7.01 12.97 31.98
N CYS A 530 6.23 12.24 31.19
CA CYS A 530 6.67 11.73 29.90
C CYS A 530 5.50 11.44 28.95
N ALA A 531 5.76 11.60 27.65
CA ALA A 531 4.98 11.02 26.57
C ALA A 531 5.90 10.74 25.39
N HIS A 532 5.49 9.83 24.51
CA HIS A 532 6.22 9.50 23.29
C HIS A 532 5.25 9.49 22.11
N CYS A 533 5.55 10.25 21.06
CA CYS A 533 4.77 10.21 19.81
C CYS A 533 5.53 9.51 18.69
N TYR A 534 4.78 8.80 17.85
CA TYR A 534 5.24 8.31 16.56
C TYR A 534 4.20 8.67 15.50
N ALA A 535 4.46 9.77 14.78
CA ALA A 535 3.51 10.37 13.84
C ALA A 535 2.28 10.86 14.59
N ASP A 536 1.09 10.39 14.23
CA ASP A 536 -0.18 10.68 14.90
C ASP A 536 -0.43 9.83 16.16
N ASP A 537 0.26 8.69 16.30
CA ASP A 537 0.15 7.84 17.49
C ASP A 537 0.81 8.53 18.70
N THR A 538 0.03 8.75 19.75
CA THR A 538 0.49 9.42 20.99
C THR A 538 0.41 8.46 22.18
N GLN A 539 1.53 8.22 22.84
CA GLN A 539 1.62 7.36 24.03
C GLN A 539 1.85 8.23 25.26
N LEU A 540 0.87 8.27 26.15
CA LEU A 540 0.94 8.94 27.45
C LEU A 540 1.24 7.90 28.51
N TYR A 541 2.27 8.12 29.34
CA TYR A 541 2.57 7.17 30.40
C TYR A 541 3.15 7.82 31.65
N LEU A 542 2.76 7.27 32.80
CA LEU A 542 3.27 7.66 34.11
C LEU A 542 3.32 6.44 35.03
N SER A 543 4.26 6.44 35.96
CA SER A 543 4.42 5.35 36.94
C SER A 543 4.08 5.82 38.35
N PHE A 544 3.53 4.90 39.14
CA PHE A 544 3.08 5.18 40.50
C PHE A 544 3.29 3.96 41.40
N LYS A 545 3.37 4.19 42.71
CA LYS A 545 3.45 3.11 43.69
C LYS A 545 2.09 2.39 43.78
N PRO A 546 2.07 1.05 43.91
CA PRO A 546 0.83 0.27 43.89
C PRO A 546 0.10 0.33 45.25
N ASN A 547 -0.43 1.50 45.56
CA ASN A 547 -1.30 1.80 46.70
C ASN A 547 -2.44 2.71 46.22
N THR A 548 -3.56 2.71 46.94
CA THR A 548 -4.79 3.42 46.53
C THR A 548 -4.56 4.91 46.27
N THR A 549 -3.89 5.62 47.18
CA THR A 549 -3.67 7.07 47.04
C THR A 549 -2.86 7.42 45.80
N SER A 550 -1.76 6.71 45.56
CA SER A 550 -0.93 6.94 44.37
C SER A 550 -1.63 6.52 43.08
N GLN A 551 -2.45 5.48 43.13
CA GLN A 551 -3.28 5.05 42.01
C GLN A 551 -4.30 6.15 41.64
N ASP A 552 -5.04 6.69 42.61
CA ASP A 552 -6.05 7.72 42.36
C ASP A 552 -5.40 9.01 41.80
N GLN A 553 -4.25 9.41 42.34
CA GLN A 553 -3.48 10.55 41.84
C GLN A 553 -3.01 10.34 40.39
N ALA A 554 -2.54 9.14 40.06
CA ALA A 554 -2.12 8.78 38.71
C ALA A 554 -3.29 8.84 37.71
N LEU A 555 -4.45 8.31 38.09
CA LEU A 555 -5.65 8.34 37.25
C LEU A 555 -6.13 9.77 37.03
N GLN A 556 -6.20 10.56 38.10
CA GLN A 556 -6.60 11.97 38.02
C GLN A 556 -5.65 12.79 37.13
N ALA A 557 -4.33 12.59 37.25
CA ALA A 557 -3.35 13.26 36.40
C ALA A 557 -3.52 12.87 34.93
N MET A 558 -3.74 11.59 34.64
CA MET A 558 -3.98 11.09 33.28
C MET A 558 -5.27 11.67 32.69
N GLU A 559 -6.38 11.67 33.43
CA GLU A 559 -7.67 12.22 33.00
C GLU A 559 -7.59 13.74 32.75
N ASN A 560 -6.93 14.48 33.64
CA ASN A 560 -6.69 15.91 33.46
C ASN A 560 -5.86 16.19 32.21
N CYS A 561 -4.78 15.43 31.99
CA CYS A 561 -3.94 15.54 30.80
C CYS A 561 -4.74 15.28 29.53
N ILE A 562 -5.47 14.17 29.47
CA ILE A 562 -6.31 13.79 28.31
C ILE A 562 -7.40 14.85 28.09
N GLY A 563 -8.00 15.39 29.15
CA GLY A 563 -8.95 16.49 29.08
C GLY A 563 -8.36 17.73 28.41
N LYS A 564 -7.18 18.17 28.84
CA LYS A 564 -6.47 19.31 28.24
C LYS A 564 -6.07 19.06 26.78
N ILE A 565 -5.54 17.87 26.48
CA ILE A 565 -5.22 17.45 25.10
C ILE A 565 -6.46 17.52 24.22
N ARG A 566 -7.60 16.97 24.70
CA ARG A 566 -8.86 16.98 23.94
C ARG A 566 -9.34 18.41 23.65
N LYS A 567 -9.32 19.30 24.65
CA LYS A 567 -9.68 20.72 24.46
C LYS A 567 -8.81 21.39 23.41
N TRP A 568 -7.49 21.21 23.49
CA TRP A 568 -6.57 21.75 22.50
C TRP A 568 -6.80 21.16 21.11
N MET A 569 -6.94 19.84 21.00
CA MET A 569 -7.21 19.18 19.72
C MET A 569 -8.48 19.71 19.08
N ILE A 570 -9.56 19.93 19.84
CA ILE A 570 -10.81 20.51 19.31
C ILE A 570 -10.58 21.92 18.74
N HIS A 571 -9.90 22.79 19.50
CA HIS A 571 -9.53 24.12 19.04
C HIS A 571 -8.66 24.07 17.77
N ASP A 572 -7.73 23.13 17.72
CA ASP A 572 -6.82 22.93 16.59
C ASP A 572 -7.37 21.96 15.54
N ARG A 573 -8.69 21.77 15.48
CA ARG A 573 -9.37 21.01 14.42
C ARG A 573 -8.90 19.55 14.26
N LEU A 574 -8.44 18.92 15.35
CA LEU A 574 -8.08 17.50 15.44
C LEU A 574 -9.11 16.75 16.29
N LEU A 575 -9.44 15.53 15.86
CA LEU A 575 -10.41 14.68 16.56
C LEU A 575 -9.75 13.40 17.09
N ILE A 576 -9.80 13.20 18.41
CA ILE A 576 -9.41 11.93 19.04
C ILE A 576 -10.38 10.83 18.62
N ASN A 577 -9.85 9.68 18.25
CA ASN A 577 -10.61 8.50 17.94
C ASN A 577 -10.81 7.64 19.18
N ASP A 578 -11.87 7.93 19.93
CA ASP A 578 -12.20 7.24 21.18
C ASP A 578 -12.26 5.72 20.99
N SER A 579 -12.82 5.21 19.88
CA SER A 579 -12.93 3.76 19.66
C SER A 579 -11.61 3.03 19.45
N LYS A 580 -10.51 3.76 19.20
CA LYS A 580 -9.16 3.20 19.05
C LYS A 580 -8.20 3.60 20.17
N THR A 581 -8.67 4.35 21.16
CA THR A 581 -7.88 4.63 22.35
C THR A 581 -7.74 3.36 23.17
N GLU A 582 -6.52 3.04 23.59
CA GLU A 582 -6.22 1.84 24.38
C GLU A 582 -5.57 2.21 25.71
N LEU A 583 -5.88 1.43 26.75
CA LEU A 583 -5.35 1.59 28.11
C LEU A 583 -4.66 0.30 28.53
N ILE A 584 -3.45 0.41 29.08
CA ILE A 584 -2.65 -0.73 29.52
C ILE A 584 -2.02 -0.42 30.88
N LEU A 585 -2.14 -1.36 31.83
CA LEU A 585 -1.38 -1.35 33.08
C LEU A 585 -0.21 -2.33 32.98
N ILE A 586 0.98 -1.84 33.29
CA ILE A 586 2.22 -2.61 33.14
C ILE A 586 2.97 -2.64 34.46
N GLY A 587 3.18 -3.83 35.01
CA GLY A 587 3.92 -4.06 36.23
C GLY A 587 4.10 -5.56 36.50
N SER A 588 4.84 -5.90 37.56
CA SER A 588 4.93 -7.30 37.96
C SER A 588 3.59 -7.81 38.51
N LYS A 589 3.33 -9.11 38.36
CA LYS A 589 2.08 -9.75 38.86
C LYS A 589 1.81 -9.42 40.33
N GLN A 590 2.86 -9.32 41.14
CA GLN A 590 2.78 -9.01 42.57
C GLN A 590 2.37 -7.55 42.86
N GLN A 591 2.73 -6.60 41.98
CA GLN A 591 2.32 -5.20 42.17
C GLN A 591 0.93 -4.96 41.59
N LEU A 592 0.62 -5.56 40.43
CA LEU A 592 -0.70 -5.45 39.81
C LEU A 592 -1.80 -6.03 40.71
N SER A 593 -1.54 -7.11 41.46
CA SER A 593 -2.52 -7.69 42.39
C SER A 593 -2.91 -6.77 43.54
N LYS A 594 -2.13 -5.72 43.84
CA LYS A 594 -2.40 -4.74 44.90
C LYS A 594 -3.35 -3.63 44.46
N LEU A 595 -3.58 -3.49 43.16
CA LEU A 595 -4.39 -2.40 42.60
C LEU A 595 -5.88 -2.68 42.70
N GLN A 596 -6.67 -1.63 42.87
CA GLN A 596 -8.12 -1.69 42.67
C GLN A 596 -8.45 -1.72 41.16
N PRO A 597 -9.65 -2.16 40.76
CA PRO A 597 -10.11 -2.02 39.38
C PRO A 597 -9.95 -0.58 38.89
N ILE A 598 -9.50 -0.41 37.65
CA ILE A 598 -9.22 0.90 37.06
C ILE A 598 -10.24 1.23 35.98
N SER A 599 -10.78 2.45 36.05
CA SER A 599 -11.56 3.05 34.98
C SER A 599 -10.98 4.42 34.66
N ILE A 600 -10.70 4.72 33.40
CA ILE A 600 -10.37 6.07 32.94
C ILE A 600 -11.47 6.57 32.03
N SER A 601 -11.93 7.79 32.29
CA SER A 601 -12.83 8.50 31.38
C SER A 601 -12.03 9.24 30.31
N VAL A 602 -12.23 8.87 29.04
CA VAL A 602 -11.69 9.60 27.90
C VAL A 602 -12.87 10.13 27.08
N GLY A 603 -13.31 11.35 27.41
CA GLY A 603 -14.53 11.92 26.86
C GLY A 603 -15.78 11.23 27.41
N ASN A 604 -16.63 10.70 26.53
CA ASN A 604 -17.84 9.95 26.94
C ASN A 604 -17.61 8.45 27.09
N SER A 605 -16.36 7.98 26.86
CA SER A 605 -15.99 6.58 26.90
C SER A 605 -15.27 6.26 28.21
N ILE A 606 -15.60 5.11 28.80
CA ILE A 606 -14.96 4.58 30.01
C ILE A 606 -14.14 3.35 29.59
N TYR A 607 -12.85 3.37 29.89
CA TYR A 607 -11.92 2.27 29.57
C TYR A 607 -11.62 1.51 30.84
N LEU A 608 -11.82 0.19 30.79
CA LEU A 608 -11.56 -0.74 31.89
C LEU A 608 -10.35 -1.61 31.53
N ASP A 609 -9.56 -1.98 32.52
CA ASP A 609 -8.51 -2.99 32.33
C ASP A 609 -9.14 -4.38 32.17
N GLU A 610 -9.01 -4.97 30.99
CA GLU A 610 -9.52 -6.31 30.66
C GLU A 610 -8.82 -7.43 31.46
N ASN A 611 -7.67 -7.17 32.09
CA ASN A 611 -6.92 -8.18 32.85
C ASN A 611 -7.49 -8.47 34.25
N LYS A 612 -8.57 -7.79 34.66
CA LYS A 612 -9.23 -7.97 35.97
C LYS A 612 -10.75 -8.15 35.92
N THR A 613 -11.35 -8.24 34.73
CA THR A 613 -12.77 -8.63 34.57
C THR A 613 -12.96 -10.13 34.60
#